data_AF-A0A838N1D0-F1
#
_entry.id   AF-A0A838N1D0-F1
#
_cell.length_a   1.000
_cell.length_b   1.000
_cell.length_c   1.000
_cell.angle_alpha   90.00
_cell.angle_beta   90.00
_cell.angle_gamma   90.00
#
_symmetry.space_group_name_H-M   'P 1'
#
loop_
_entity.id
_entity.type
_entity.pdbx_description
1 polymer ?
#
loop_
_entity_poly.entity_id
_entity_poly.type
_entity_poly.pdbx_seq_one_letter_code
_entity_poly.pdbx_strand_id
1 'polypeptide(L)'
;AYPARKQIYRRRAGPLRYWLLAHVYFGIIAGILLLLHGGTSTGGLLTSLLMISFDLVIMTGLFGIACYLIVPRIMTSIEGEPLLIEDLRARREELRETLGRIGQESSEELRQVIKDKVRRRFLSFNYLLRQYIRREDLSALEAKAREEIEPIADRLGDPKSRRQLIEAVEATVTLRRVDSLIYLHQLLKLWLAPHVVATSLMLMLMLVHIIQVIYFAVR
;
A
#
# COMPACT_ATOMS: atom_id res chain seq x y z
N ALA A 1 -35.91 17.02 -17.10
CA ALA A 1 -35.08 18.06 -16.46
C ALA A 1 -33.71 17.48 -16.17
N TYR A 2 -32.67 17.91 -16.90
CA TYR A 2 -31.28 17.48 -16.66
C TYR A 2 -30.76 18.12 -15.38
N PRO A 3 -30.13 17.38 -14.45
CA PRO A 3 -29.57 17.97 -13.24
C PRO A 3 -28.35 18.82 -13.64
N ALA A 4 -28.46 20.13 -13.43
CA ALA A 4 -27.36 21.08 -13.54
C ALA A 4 -26.27 20.69 -12.53
N ARG A 5 -25.30 19.87 -12.97
CA ARG A 5 -24.13 19.50 -12.18
C ARG A 5 -23.24 20.73 -12.09
N LYS A 6 -23.38 21.49 -11.01
CA LYS A 6 -22.53 22.65 -10.68
C LYS A 6 -21.08 22.18 -10.63
N GLN A 7 -20.34 22.37 -11.72
CA GLN A 7 -18.89 22.19 -11.73
C GLN A 7 -18.30 23.29 -10.85
N ILE A 8 -18.12 22.98 -9.57
CA ILE A 8 -17.32 23.81 -8.68
C ILE A 8 -15.90 23.75 -9.22
N TYR A 9 -15.55 24.75 -10.03
CA TYR A 9 -14.18 24.99 -10.48
C TYR A 9 -13.38 25.43 -9.25
N ARG A 10 -12.99 24.45 -8.43
CA ARG A 10 -12.03 24.66 -7.35
C ARG A 10 -10.74 25.02 -8.06
N ARG A 11 -10.38 26.31 -8.08
CA ARG A 11 -9.09 26.80 -8.60
C ARG A 11 -8.01 25.92 -7.97
N ARG A 12 -7.51 24.92 -8.71
CA ARG A 12 -6.43 24.05 -8.24
C ARG A 12 -5.24 24.99 -8.11
N ALA A 13 -4.70 25.12 -6.90
CA ALA A 13 -3.58 26.01 -6.58
C ALA A 13 -2.26 25.58 -7.23
N GLY A 14 -2.30 25.06 -8.46
CA GLY A 14 -1.20 24.41 -9.16
C GLY A 14 -1.32 22.88 -9.18
N PRO A 15 -0.56 22.20 -10.04
CA PRO A 15 -0.46 20.74 -10.07
C PRO A 15 0.07 20.18 -8.74
N LEU A 16 -0.53 19.08 -8.25
CA LEU A 16 -0.18 18.44 -6.97
C LEU A 16 1.30 18.06 -6.87
N ARG A 17 1.94 17.74 -8.00
CA ARG A 17 3.37 17.42 -8.09
C ARG A 17 4.27 18.53 -7.53
N TYR A 18 3.92 19.79 -7.75
CA TYR A 18 4.74 20.92 -7.29
C TYR A 18 4.59 21.15 -5.80
N TRP A 19 3.39 20.93 -5.25
CA TRP A 19 3.15 20.99 -3.81
C TRP A 19 3.90 19.91 -3.06
N LEU A 20 3.91 18.68 -3.59
CA LEU A 20 4.71 17.60 -3.02
C LEU A 20 6.19 17.95 -3.02
N LEU A 21 6.71 18.45 -4.15
CA LEU A 21 8.10 18.89 -4.27
C LEU A 21 8.43 19.98 -3.25
N ALA A 22 7.63 21.05 -3.21
CA ALA A 22 7.81 22.16 -2.30
C ALA A 22 7.78 21.71 -0.84
N HIS A 23 6.84 20.83 -0.47
CA HIS A 23 6.77 20.26 0.88
C HIS A 23 8.03 19.50 1.26
N VAL A 24 8.56 18.66 0.37
CA VAL A 24 9.81 17.93 0.60
C VAL A 24 11.00 18.88 0.74
N TYR A 25 11.13 19.88 -0.15
CA TYR A 25 12.21 20.87 -0.07
C TYR A 25 12.12 21.72 1.21
N PHE A 26 10.95 22.22 1.55
CA PHE A 26 10.75 22.98 2.79
C PHE A 26 11.01 22.13 4.02
N GLY A 27 10.64 20.84 4.01
CA GLY A 27 10.97 19.90 5.08
C GLY A 27 12.47 19.73 5.29
N ILE A 28 13.23 19.55 4.20
CA ILE A 28 14.70 19.43 4.25
C ILE A 28 15.33 20.73 4.78
N ILE A 29 14.91 21.89 4.24
CA ILE A 29 15.41 23.20 4.68
C ILE A 29 15.10 23.41 6.16
N ALA A 30 13.86 23.13 6.60
CA ALA A 30 13.46 23.23 7.99
C ALA A 30 14.27 22.30 8.90
N GLY A 31 14.58 21.08 8.45
CA GLY A 31 15.45 20.16 9.19
C GLY A 31 16.88 20.66 9.36
N ILE A 32 17.46 21.23 8.30
CA ILE A 32 18.79 21.87 8.38
C ILE A 32 18.76 23.06 9.34
N LEU A 33 17.75 23.94 9.22
CA LEU A 33 17.59 25.08 10.10
C LEU A 33 17.41 24.65 11.56
N LEU A 34 16.66 23.58 11.83
CA LEU A 34 16.49 23.04 13.17
C LEU A 34 17.82 22.55 13.76
N LEU A 35 18.63 21.83 12.97
CA LEU A 35 19.96 21.38 13.41
C LEU A 35 20.88 22.56 13.75
N LEU A 36 20.82 23.62 12.95
CA LEU A 36 21.58 24.85 13.20
C LEU A 36 21.04 25.63 14.40
N HIS A 37 19.72 25.61 14.61
CA HIS A 37 19.04 26.31 15.70
C HIS A 37 19.17 25.59 17.05
N GLY A 38 19.28 24.25 17.04
CA GLY A 38 19.14 23.39 18.21
C GLY A 38 20.26 23.46 19.25
N GLY A 39 21.44 24.02 18.93
CA GLY A 39 22.58 24.06 19.86
C GLY A 39 22.94 22.69 20.46
N THR A 40 23.76 22.67 21.52
CA THR A 40 24.21 21.42 22.19
C THR A 40 23.36 21.02 23.40
N SER A 41 22.35 21.81 23.77
CA SER A 41 21.50 21.58 24.94
C SER A 41 20.04 21.81 24.62
N THR A 42 19.19 20.84 24.92
CA THR A 42 17.73 20.96 24.84
C THR A 42 17.24 21.83 26.01
N GLY A 43 16.92 23.10 25.73
CA GLY A 43 16.54 24.13 26.72
C GLY A 43 15.22 23.89 27.49
N GLY A 44 14.78 22.64 27.68
CA GLY A 44 13.59 22.25 28.45
C GLY A 44 12.77 21.11 27.83
N LEU A 45 11.75 20.64 28.57
CA LEU A 45 10.84 19.56 28.14
C LEU A 45 10.09 19.90 26.84
N LEU A 46 9.63 21.15 26.69
CA LEU A 46 8.91 21.59 25.48
C LEU A 46 9.79 21.47 24.24
N THR A 47 11.04 21.96 24.30
CA THR A 47 11.98 21.88 23.18
C THR A 47 12.32 20.43 22.83
N SER A 48 12.47 19.55 23.83
CA SER A 48 12.70 18.11 23.58
C SER A 48 11.51 17.44 22.90
N LEU A 49 10.28 17.72 23.36
CA LEU A 49 9.06 17.22 22.72
C LEU A 49 8.91 17.73 21.28
N LEU A 50 9.23 19.01 21.05
CA LEU A 50 9.23 19.59 19.71
C LEU A 50 10.24 18.88 18.79
N MET A 51 11.48 18.68 19.25
CA MET A 51 12.50 17.94 18.49
C MET A 51 12.04 16.52 18.16
N ILE A 52 11.55 15.75 19.15
CA ILE A 52 11.05 14.38 18.92
C ILE A 52 9.89 14.36 17.91
N SER A 53 8.95 15.30 18.03
CA SER A 53 7.83 15.40 17.08
C SER A 53 8.30 15.74 15.67
N PHE A 54 9.32 16.59 15.54
CA PHE A 54 9.92 16.96 14.26
C PHE A 54 10.68 15.79 13.64
N ASP A 55 11.45 15.04 14.43
CA ASP A 55 12.12 13.81 13.99
C ASP A 55 11.11 12.77 13.51
N LEU A 56 9.98 12.62 14.21
CA LEU A 56 8.90 11.73 13.80
C LEU A 56 8.30 12.15 12.45
N VAL A 57 8.13 13.46 12.21
CA VAL A 57 7.69 14.01 10.93
C VAL A 57 8.70 13.70 9.83
N ILE A 58 10.00 13.88 10.07
CA ILE A 58 11.06 13.54 9.11
C ILE A 58 11.02 12.04 8.80
N MET A 59 11.03 11.18 9.82
CA MET A 59 11.04 9.71 9.63
C MET A 59 9.82 9.23 8.84
N THR A 60 8.62 9.70 9.21
CA THR A 60 7.39 9.35 8.49
C THR A 60 7.34 9.94 7.07
N GLY A 61 7.94 11.12 6.86
CA GLY A 61 8.07 11.75 5.55
C GLY A 61 9.04 11.00 4.62
N LEU A 62 10.20 10.56 5.12
CA LEU A 62 11.12 9.70 4.39
C LEU A 62 10.47 8.37 4.01
N PHE A 63 9.71 7.77 4.93
CA PHE A 63 8.93 6.58 4.64
C PHE A 63 7.90 6.85 3.52
N GLY A 64 7.20 7.99 3.54
CA GLY A 64 6.30 8.40 2.47
C GLY A 64 6.99 8.54 1.11
N ILE A 65 8.19 9.13 1.05
CA ILE A 65 8.99 9.24 -0.18
C ILE A 65 9.40 7.85 -0.67
N ALA A 66 9.87 6.97 0.23
CA ALA A 66 10.21 5.61 -0.12
C ALA A 66 9.00 4.86 -0.71
N CYS A 67 7.83 4.95 -0.08
CA CYS A 67 6.59 4.40 -0.61
C CYS A 67 6.25 5.00 -2.00
N TYR A 68 6.37 6.32 -2.17
CA TYR A 68 6.07 6.98 -3.44
C TYR A 68 7.00 6.54 -4.59
N LEU A 69 8.27 6.22 -4.32
CA LEU A 69 9.21 5.77 -5.33
C LEU A 69 9.13 4.25 -5.60
N ILE A 70 8.88 3.46 -4.57
CA ILE A 70 8.92 1.99 -4.63
C ILE A 70 7.58 1.44 -5.15
N VAL A 71 6.45 1.92 -4.62
CA VAL A 71 5.14 1.33 -4.89
C VAL A 71 4.73 1.42 -6.37
N PRO A 72 4.86 2.57 -7.07
CA PRO A 72 4.52 2.65 -8.49
C PRO A 72 5.38 1.73 -9.35
N ARG A 73 6.68 1.61 -9.07
CA ARG A 73 7.59 0.71 -9.80
C ARG A 73 7.17 -0.75 -9.67
N ILE A 74 6.75 -1.14 -8.47
CA ILE A 74 6.27 -2.50 -8.22
C ILE A 74 4.92 -2.72 -8.91
N MET A 75 4.00 -1.75 -8.82
CA MET A 75 2.72 -1.81 -9.51
C MET A 75 2.89 -1.93 -11.03
N THR A 76 3.76 -1.12 -11.65
CA THR A 76 4.04 -1.20 -13.09
C THR A 76 4.73 -2.51 -13.50
N SER A 77 5.53 -3.12 -12.62
CA SER A 77 6.12 -4.43 -12.90
C SER A 77 5.10 -5.57 -12.85
N ILE A 78 4.02 -5.38 -12.07
CA ILE A 78 2.95 -6.35 -11.90
C ILE A 78 1.86 -6.16 -12.95
N GLU A 79 1.60 -4.93 -13.38
CA GLU A 79 0.44 -4.56 -14.20
C GLU A 79 0.91 -3.56 -15.27
N GLY A 80 1.05 -4.03 -16.51
CA GLY A 80 1.47 -3.19 -17.64
C GLY A 80 0.47 -2.08 -17.99
N GLU A 81 -0.69 -2.03 -17.34
CA GLU A 81 -1.73 -1.01 -17.51
C GLU A 81 -2.18 -0.42 -16.16
N PRO A 82 -2.42 0.91 -16.08
CA PRO A 82 -2.87 1.56 -14.86
C PRO A 82 -4.36 1.26 -14.61
N LEU A 83 -4.65 0.18 -13.88
CA LEU A 83 -6.00 -0.14 -13.41
C LEU A 83 -6.38 0.71 -12.20
N LEU A 84 -7.64 1.17 -12.17
CA LEU A 84 -8.21 1.88 -11.03
C LEU A 84 -8.42 0.93 -9.85
N ILE A 85 -8.37 1.45 -8.62
CA ILE A 85 -8.63 0.65 -7.41
C ILE A 85 -10.04 0.04 -7.42
N GLU A 86 -11.00 0.73 -8.02
CA GLU A 86 -12.37 0.27 -8.19
C GLU A 86 -12.44 -0.97 -9.09
N ASP A 87 -11.71 -0.97 -10.21
CA ASP A 87 -11.66 -2.10 -11.14
C ASP A 87 -10.99 -3.32 -10.49
N LEU A 88 -9.91 -3.09 -9.72
CA LEU A 88 -9.25 -4.14 -8.94
C LEU A 88 -10.20 -4.75 -7.90
N ARG A 89 -11.02 -3.93 -7.22
CA ARG A 89 -12.00 -4.45 -6.26
C ARG A 89 -13.12 -5.22 -6.94
N ALA A 90 -13.61 -4.76 -8.10
CA ALA A 90 -14.60 -5.49 -8.87
C ALA A 90 -14.04 -6.85 -9.33
N ARG A 91 -12.81 -6.86 -9.85
CA ARG A 91 -12.12 -8.09 -10.27
C ARG A 91 -11.90 -9.06 -9.12
N ARG A 92 -11.57 -8.55 -7.93
CA ARG A 92 -11.45 -9.35 -6.70
C ARG A 92 -12.76 -10.07 -6.37
N GLU A 93 -13.87 -9.37 -6.50
CA GLU A 93 -15.19 -9.93 -6.17
C GLU A 93 -15.61 -10.98 -7.20
N GLU A 94 -15.45 -10.70 -8.50
CA GLU A 94 -15.68 -11.65 -9.59
C GLU A 94 -14.87 -12.95 -9.40
N LEU A 95 -13.59 -12.83 -9.02
CA LEU A 95 -12.74 -13.99 -8.75
C LEU A 95 -13.19 -14.79 -7.53
N ARG A 96 -13.71 -14.11 -6.49
CA ARG A 96 -14.28 -14.78 -5.32
C ARG A 96 -15.57 -15.51 -5.63
N GLU A 97 -16.45 -14.90 -6.42
CA GLU A 97 -17.68 -15.53 -6.89
C GLU A 97 -17.35 -16.76 -7.75
N THR A 98 -16.37 -16.64 -8.65
CA THR A 98 -15.89 -17.76 -9.49
C THR A 98 -15.38 -18.91 -8.63
N LEU A 99 -14.51 -18.63 -7.64
CA LEU A 99 -14.02 -19.65 -6.69
C LEU A 99 -15.15 -20.24 -5.84
N GLY A 100 -16.14 -19.43 -5.45
CA GLY A 100 -17.34 -19.88 -4.73
C GLY A 100 -18.19 -20.84 -5.56
N ARG A 101 -18.42 -20.51 -6.84
CA ARG A 101 -19.15 -21.34 -7.79
C ARG A 101 -18.43 -22.66 -8.04
N ILE A 102 -17.13 -22.62 -8.34
CA ILE A 102 -16.31 -23.83 -8.49
C ILE A 102 -16.41 -24.67 -7.22
N GLY A 103 -16.27 -24.06 -6.04
CA GLY A 103 -16.38 -24.77 -4.76
C GLY A 103 -17.75 -25.38 -4.45
N GLN A 104 -18.85 -24.92 -5.07
CA GLN A 104 -20.18 -25.51 -4.95
C GLN A 104 -20.43 -26.62 -5.99
N GLU A 105 -19.87 -26.47 -7.20
CA GLU A 105 -19.97 -27.45 -8.29
C GLU A 105 -18.96 -28.61 -8.15
N SER A 106 -18.00 -28.49 -7.23
CA SER A 106 -16.92 -29.45 -7.00
C SER A 106 -17.32 -30.56 -6.02
N SER A 107 -16.77 -31.76 -6.23
CA SER A 107 -16.87 -32.85 -5.26
C SER A 107 -16.21 -32.48 -3.93
N GLU A 108 -16.64 -33.11 -2.83
CA GLU A 108 -16.18 -32.75 -1.49
C GLU A 108 -14.67 -33.03 -1.28
N GLU A 109 -14.13 -33.97 -2.05
CA GLU A 109 -12.68 -34.26 -2.15
C GLU A 109 -11.91 -33.10 -2.80
N LEU A 110 -12.40 -32.57 -3.93
CA LEU A 110 -11.79 -31.44 -4.62
C LEU A 110 -11.89 -30.17 -3.75
N ARG A 111 -13.01 -30.01 -3.04
CA ARG A 111 -13.24 -28.92 -2.10
C ARG A 111 -12.26 -28.93 -0.94
N GLN A 112 -11.90 -30.12 -0.42
CA GLN A 112 -10.87 -30.26 0.59
C GLN A 112 -9.46 -29.97 0.04
N VAL A 113 -9.11 -30.47 -1.15
CA VAL A 113 -7.81 -30.19 -1.78
C VAL A 113 -7.61 -28.69 -2.02
N ILE A 114 -8.65 -27.99 -2.50
CA ILE A 114 -8.64 -26.54 -2.69
C ILE A 114 -8.50 -25.83 -1.33
N LYS A 115 -9.30 -26.20 -0.32
CA LYS A 115 -9.24 -25.58 1.02
C LYS A 115 -7.91 -25.79 1.74
N ASP A 116 -7.24 -26.92 1.53
CA ASP A 116 -6.10 -27.32 2.35
C ASP A 116 -4.76 -26.99 1.70
N LYS A 117 -4.63 -27.14 0.36
CA LYS A 117 -3.39 -26.78 -0.35
C LYS A 117 -3.34 -25.31 -0.79
N VAL A 118 -4.44 -24.79 -1.36
CA VAL A 118 -4.44 -23.44 -1.93
C VAL A 118 -4.48 -22.38 -0.83
N ARG A 119 -5.24 -22.60 0.24
CA ARG A 119 -5.35 -21.65 1.35
C ARG A 119 -4.09 -21.59 2.23
N ARG A 120 -3.50 -22.73 2.64
CA ARG A 120 -2.31 -22.74 3.53
C ARG A 120 -1.02 -22.30 2.85
N ARG A 121 -0.78 -22.69 1.59
CA ARG A 121 0.49 -22.36 0.90
C ARG A 121 0.54 -20.90 0.47
N PHE A 122 -0.58 -20.32 0.04
CA PHE A 122 -0.61 -18.93 -0.44
C PHE A 122 -0.90 -17.88 0.66
N LEU A 123 -1.33 -18.26 1.88
CA LEU A 123 -1.54 -17.33 3.01
C LEU A 123 -0.27 -16.92 3.78
N SER A 124 0.92 -17.39 3.41
CA SER A 124 2.12 -17.03 4.17
C SER A 124 2.59 -15.62 3.85
N PHE A 125 2.69 -14.76 4.87
CA PHE A 125 3.27 -13.41 4.82
C PHE A 125 4.67 -13.41 4.17
N ASN A 126 5.40 -14.52 4.32
CA ASN A 126 6.73 -14.73 3.76
C ASN A 126 6.72 -14.83 2.21
N TYR A 127 5.62 -15.30 1.61
CA TYR A 127 5.46 -15.37 0.15
C TYR A 127 5.20 -13.98 -0.45
N LEU A 128 4.37 -13.17 0.22
CA LEU A 128 4.14 -11.76 -0.13
C LEU A 128 5.44 -10.95 -0.07
N LEU A 129 6.23 -11.13 0.99
CA LEU A 129 7.53 -10.46 1.13
C LEU A 129 8.51 -10.89 0.03
N ARG A 130 8.53 -12.19 -0.31
CA ARG A 130 9.39 -12.74 -1.36
C ARG A 130 9.00 -12.23 -2.75
N GLN A 131 7.71 -12.13 -3.04
CA GLN A 131 7.19 -11.57 -4.30
C GLN A 131 7.53 -10.08 -4.42
N TYR A 132 7.51 -9.35 -3.31
CA TYR A 132 7.83 -7.92 -3.25
C TYR A 132 9.33 -7.63 -3.39
N ILE A 133 10.18 -8.50 -2.83
CA ILE A 133 11.65 -8.32 -2.82
C ILE A 133 12.30 -8.87 -4.10
N ARG A 134 11.74 -9.93 -4.72
CA ARG A 134 12.47 -10.73 -5.70
C ARG A 134 12.13 -10.46 -7.17
N ARG A 135 11.19 -9.55 -7.48
CA ARG A 135 10.80 -9.19 -8.87
C ARG A 135 10.64 -10.42 -9.78
N GLU A 136 10.10 -11.52 -9.25
CA GLU A 136 9.89 -12.72 -10.07
C GLU A 136 8.72 -12.43 -11.02
N ASP A 137 8.97 -12.59 -12.33
CA ASP A 137 8.01 -12.36 -13.39
C ASP A 137 6.75 -13.21 -13.17
N LEU A 138 5.58 -12.59 -13.32
CA LEU A 138 4.28 -13.15 -13.01
C LEU A 138 4.02 -14.45 -13.80
N SER A 139 4.52 -14.49 -15.03
CA SER A 139 4.48 -15.65 -15.92
C SER A 139 5.23 -16.85 -15.34
N ALA A 140 6.34 -16.61 -14.62
CA ALA A 140 7.12 -17.67 -13.98
C ALA A 140 6.42 -18.22 -12.73
N LEU A 141 5.67 -17.40 -11.99
CA LEU A 141 4.88 -17.86 -10.84
C LEU A 141 3.65 -18.66 -11.28
N GLU A 142 2.97 -18.21 -12.32
CA GLU A 142 1.84 -18.93 -12.91
C GLU A 142 2.28 -20.25 -13.54
N ALA A 143 3.40 -20.25 -14.30
CA ALA A 143 4.00 -21.46 -14.84
C ALA A 143 4.40 -22.45 -13.74
N LYS A 144 4.98 -21.97 -12.64
CA LYS A 144 5.41 -22.82 -11.52
C LYS A 144 4.23 -23.36 -10.70
N ALA A 145 3.17 -22.57 -10.55
CA ALA A 145 1.93 -23.02 -9.94
C ALA A 145 1.23 -24.07 -10.82
N ARG A 146 1.27 -23.90 -12.14
CA ARG A 146 0.76 -24.86 -13.11
C ARG A 146 1.56 -26.18 -13.07
N GLU A 147 2.90 -26.10 -13.06
CA GLU A 147 3.80 -27.25 -12.93
C GLU A 147 3.60 -28.02 -11.61
N GLU A 148 3.42 -27.34 -10.47
CA GLU A 148 3.17 -28.01 -9.19
C GLU A 148 1.82 -28.74 -9.15
N ILE A 149 0.86 -28.34 -10.00
CA ILE A 149 -0.53 -28.81 -9.93
C ILE A 149 -0.88 -29.78 -11.05
N GLU A 150 -0.23 -29.73 -12.20
CA GLU A 150 -0.32 -30.71 -13.27
C GLU A 150 -0.25 -32.18 -12.76
N PRO A 151 0.70 -32.59 -11.88
CA PRO A 151 0.74 -33.95 -11.37
C PRO A 151 -0.38 -34.30 -10.37
N ILE A 152 -1.10 -33.31 -9.84
CA ILE A 152 -2.29 -33.50 -8.98
C ILE A 152 -3.55 -33.58 -9.87
N ALA A 153 -3.60 -32.74 -10.91
CA ALA A 153 -4.64 -32.70 -11.91
C ALA A 153 -4.69 -34.02 -12.71
N ASP A 154 -3.54 -34.61 -13.01
CA ASP A 154 -3.42 -35.89 -13.72
C ASP A 154 -3.81 -37.11 -12.85
N ARG A 155 -3.85 -36.95 -11.52
CA ARG A 155 -4.37 -37.99 -10.61
C ARG A 155 -5.89 -37.97 -10.50
N LEU A 156 -6.53 -36.89 -10.93
CA LEU A 156 -7.99 -36.82 -11.03
C LEU A 156 -8.38 -37.46 -12.37
N GLY A 157 -8.94 -38.67 -12.30
CA GLY A 157 -9.34 -39.45 -13.48
C GLY A 157 -10.51 -38.85 -14.27
N ASP A 158 -11.18 -37.81 -13.75
CA ASP A 158 -12.29 -37.13 -14.41
C ASP A 158 -11.81 -35.82 -15.10
N PRO A 159 -11.95 -35.71 -16.44
CA PRO A 159 -11.52 -34.52 -17.19
C PRO A 159 -12.25 -33.24 -16.78
N LYS A 160 -13.47 -33.33 -16.22
CA LYS A 160 -14.20 -32.16 -15.71
C LYS A 160 -13.58 -31.65 -14.41
N SER A 161 -13.30 -32.55 -13.46
CA SER A 161 -12.63 -32.24 -12.20
C SER A 161 -11.22 -31.67 -12.39
N ARG A 162 -10.47 -32.19 -13.38
CA ARG A 162 -9.15 -31.66 -13.78
C ARG A 162 -9.22 -30.20 -14.20
N ARG A 163 -10.19 -29.86 -15.06
CA ARG A 163 -10.40 -28.49 -15.55
C ARG A 163 -10.81 -27.53 -14.43
N GLN A 164 -11.72 -27.96 -13.55
CA GLN A 164 -12.15 -27.17 -12.39
C GLN A 164 -10.99 -26.89 -11.42
N LEU A 165 -10.08 -27.85 -11.22
CA LEU A 165 -8.89 -27.65 -10.38
C LEU A 165 -7.94 -26.60 -10.96
N ILE A 166 -7.65 -26.68 -12.26
CA ILE A 166 -6.76 -25.73 -12.95
C ILE A 166 -7.37 -24.32 -12.90
N GLU A 167 -8.66 -24.20 -13.23
CA GLU A 167 -9.38 -22.92 -13.18
C GLU A 167 -9.41 -22.31 -11.77
N ALA A 168 -9.62 -23.12 -10.73
CA ALA A 168 -9.59 -22.66 -9.34
C ALA A 168 -8.21 -22.14 -8.92
N VAL A 169 -7.14 -22.76 -9.41
CA VAL A 169 -5.77 -22.35 -9.10
C VAL A 169 -5.45 -21.04 -9.80
N GLU A 170 -5.71 -20.95 -11.11
CA GLU A 170 -5.50 -19.75 -11.90
C GLU A 170 -6.27 -18.56 -11.30
N ALA A 171 -7.54 -18.78 -10.93
CA ALA A 171 -8.36 -17.79 -10.26
C ALA A 171 -7.76 -17.37 -8.90
N THR A 172 -7.21 -18.31 -8.12
CA THR A 172 -6.60 -17.99 -6.82
C THR A 172 -5.28 -17.22 -6.95
N VAL A 173 -4.43 -17.58 -7.92
CA VAL A 173 -3.19 -16.86 -8.23
C VAL A 173 -3.52 -15.43 -8.67
N THR A 174 -4.52 -15.28 -9.53
CA THR A 174 -5.00 -13.97 -9.99
C THR A 174 -5.58 -13.15 -8.83
N LEU A 175 -6.38 -13.77 -7.95
CA LEU A 175 -6.95 -13.10 -6.78
C LEU A 175 -5.86 -12.55 -5.86
N ARG A 176 -4.77 -13.30 -5.68
CA ARG A 176 -3.60 -12.88 -4.89
C ARG A 176 -2.88 -11.67 -5.47
N ARG A 177 -2.76 -11.62 -6.80
CA ARG A 177 -2.21 -10.46 -7.52
C ARG A 177 -3.05 -9.22 -7.24
N VAL A 178 -4.35 -9.32 -7.43
CA VAL A 178 -5.31 -8.24 -7.18
C VAL A 178 -5.26 -7.77 -5.72
N ASP A 179 -5.24 -8.71 -4.76
CA ASP A 179 -5.07 -8.40 -3.34
C ASP A 179 -3.77 -7.61 -3.09
N SER A 180 -2.65 -8.03 -3.67
CA SER A 180 -1.35 -7.37 -3.50
C SER A 180 -1.36 -5.94 -4.03
N LEU A 181 -1.99 -5.70 -5.17
CA LEU A 181 -2.16 -4.37 -5.76
C LEU A 181 -3.07 -3.48 -4.91
N ILE A 182 -4.13 -4.04 -4.32
CA ILE A 182 -4.99 -3.34 -3.38
C ILE A 182 -4.21 -2.95 -2.12
N TYR A 183 -3.40 -3.86 -1.56
CA TYR A 183 -2.56 -3.56 -0.39
C TYR A 183 -1.53 -2.47 -0.70
N LEU A 184 -0.94 -2.48 -1.89
CA LEU A 184 -0.01 -1.44 -2.34
C LEU A 184 -0.66 -0.05 -2.37
N HIS A 185 -1.86 0.03 -2.94
CA HIS A 185 -2.63 1.27 -2.92
C HIS A 185 -3.04 1.70 -1.51
N GLN A 186 -3.35 0.74 -0.63
CA GLN A 186 -3.66 1.03 0.77
C GLN A 186 -2.43 1.53 1.52
N LEU A 187 -1.25 0.98 1.27
CA LEU A 187 0.01 1.43 1.88
C LEU A 187 0.28 2.91 1.56
N LEU A 188 -0.01 3.34 0.32
CA LEU A 188 0.05 4.75 -0.08
C LEU A 188 -0.86 5.67 0.75
N LYS A 189 -1.96 5.14 1.31
CA LYS A 189 -2.89 5.90 2.16
C LYS A 189 -2.54 5.75 3.64
N LEU A 190 -2.01 4.59 4.04
CA LEU A 190 -1.73 4.24 5.43
C LEU A 190 -0.61 5.11 6.02
N TRP A 191 0.41 5.45 5.24
CA TRP A 191 1.50 6.32 5.72
C TRP A 191 1.05 7.77 5.99
N LEU A 192 0.04 8.24 5.26
CA LEU A 192 -0.40 9.63 5.30
C LEU A 192 -1.01 9.96 6.67
N ALA A 193 -1.79 9.05 7.25
CA ALA A 193 -2.44 9.26 8.53
C ALA A 193 -1.46 9.56 9.68
N PRO A 194 -0.46 8.71 9.99
CA PRO A 194 0.51 8.99 11.05
C PRO A 194 1.35 10.23 10.74
N HIS A 195 1.70 10.49 9.47
CA HIS A 195 2.45 11.69 9.10
C HIS A 195 1.66 12.99 9.34
N VAL A 196 0.36 13.00 8.98
CA VAL A 196 -0.53 14.15 9.24
C VAL A 196 -0.72 14.37 10.74
N VAL A 197 -0.85 13.31 11.54
CA VAL A 197 -0.93 13.43 13.00
C VAL A 197 0.37 13.99 13.59
N ALA A 198 1.52 13.45 13.19
CA ALA A 198 2.83 13.91 13.65
C ALA A 198 3.09 15.38 13.26
N THR A 199 2.78 15.77 12.01
CA THR A 199 2.93 17.15 11.54
C THR A 199 2.01 18.11 12.29
N SER A 200 0.76 17.71 12.55
CA SER A 200 -0.18 18.54 13.32
C SER A 200 0.31 18.77 14.76
N LEU A 201 0.81 17.73 15.42
CA LEU A 201 1.40 17.83 16.76
C LEU A 201 2.64 18.73 16.76
N MET A 202 3.55 18.52 15.80
CA MET A 202 4.77 19.33 15.67
C MET A 202 4.45 20.81 15.44
N LEU A 203 3.50 21.13 14.54
CA LEU A 203 3.07 22.51 14.29
C LEU A 203 2.46 23.16 15.53
N MET A 204 1.65 22.42 16.29
CA MET A 204 1.09 22.89 17.55
C MET A 204 2.20 23.23 18.56
N LEU A 205 3.15 22.33 18.76
CA LEU A 205 4.28 22.56 19.68
C LEU A 205 5.17 23.71 19.20
N MET A 206 5.36 23.87 17.89
CA MET A 206 6.13 24.97 17.31
C MET A 206 5.48 26.33 17.61
N LEU A 207 4.16 26.44 17.48
CA LEU A 207 3.44 27.67 17.84
C LEU A 207 3.60 28.01 19.32
N VAL A 208 3.44 27.02 20.20
CA VAL A 208 3.64 27.20 21.64
C VAL A 208 5.06 27.64 21.94
N HIS A 209 6.05 27.04 21.28
CA HIS A 209 7.46 27.42 21.43
C HIS A 209 7.74 28.87 20.99
N ILE A 210 7.20 29.29 19.84
CA ILE A 210 7.35 30.67 19.35
C ILE A 210 6.74 31.67 20.35
N ILE A 211 5.53 31.41 20.85
CA ILE A 211 4.86 32.26 21.85
C ILE A 211 5.70 32.33 23.13
N GLN A 212 6.21 31.19 23.59
CA GLN A 212 7.06 31.12 24.78
C GLN A 212 8.31 31.99 24.63
N VAL A 213 9.04 31.84 23.51
CA VAL A 213 10.27 32.60 23.26
C VAL A 213 9.98 34.10 23.18
N ILE A 214 8.92 34.51 22.49
CA ILE A 214 8.53 35.93 22.43
C ILE A 214 8.17 36.46 23.82
N TYR A 215 7.38 35.71 24.59
CA TYR A 215 6.97 36.13 25.94
C TYR A 215 8.16 36.33 26.88
N PHE A 216 9.15 35.44 26.85
CA PHE A 216 10.36 35.55 27.66
C PHE A 216 11.40 36.52 27.10
N ALA A 217 11.41 36.80 25.80
CA ALA A 217 12.32 37.77 25.19
C ALA A 217 11.86 39.23 25.37
N VAL A 218 10.54 39.45 25.50
CA VAL A 218 9.94 40.77 25.72
C VAL A 218 9.93 41.15 27.22
N ARG A 219 10.12 40.18 28.12
CA ARG A 219 10.23 40.38 29.57
C ARG A 219 11.68 40.51 29.99
#